data_AF-A0A2G5IWL2-F1
#
_entry.id   AF-A0A2G5IWL2-F1
#
_cell.length_a   1.000
_cell.length_b   1.000
_cell.length_c   1.000
_cell.angle_alpha   90.00
_cell.angle_beta   90.00
_cell.angle_gamma   90.00
#
_symmetry.space_group_name_H-M   'P 1'
#
loop_
_entity.id
_entity.type
_entity.pdbx_description
1 polymer ?
#
loop_
_entity_poly.entity_id
_entity_poly.type
_entity_poly.pdbx_seq_one_letter_code
_entity_poly.pdbx_strand_id
1 'polypeptide(L)'
;MTDPAARRPVRMCARCQRTTEDPVLVHEVHAATGPGFNVYACPECADHYPPLTDPLELLELTPRRSRMTIRVYKVTAEGAVTEDRGEVRTWTGSRIDPTPQTAAFPPCMCAGCRSTR
;
A
#
# COMPACT_ATOMS: atom_id res chain seq x y z
N MET A 1 -39.36 -1.92 -5.78
CA MET A 1 -39.72 -3.33 -6.01
C MET A 1 -38.71 -4.17 -5.25
N THR A 2 -38.98 -4.44 -3.97
CA THR A 2 -38.06 -5.13 -3.06
C THR A 2 -38.40 -6.62 -3.11
N ASP A 3 -37.42 -7.48 -3.42
CA ASP A 3 -37.58 -8.93 -3.44
C ASP A 3 -37.93 -9.44 -2.01
N PRO A 4 -39.11 -10.06 -1.79
CA PRO A 4 -39.53 -10.54 -0.48
C PRO A 4 -38.69 -11.72 0.04
N ALA A 5 -37.83 -12.33 -0.78
CA ALA A 5 -36.97 -13.45 -0.39
C ALA A 5 -35.53 -13.04 0.03
N ALA A 6 -35.16 -11.76 -0.12
CA ALA A 6 -33.86 -11.28 0.32
C ALA A 6 -33.80 -11.28 1.86
N ARG A 7 -33.05 -12.25 2.43
CA ARG A 7 -32.83 -12.33 3.88
C ARG A 7 -32.25 -11.02 4.37
N ARG A 8 -32.94 -10.35 5.30
CA ARG A 8 -32.46 -9.09 5.89
C ARG A 8 -31.08 -9.31 6.51
N PRO A 9 -30.09 -8.46 6.23
CA PRO A 9 -28.78 -8.57 6.84
C PRO A 9 -28.93 -8.24 8.33
N VAL A 10 -28.89 -9.26 9.19
CA VAL A 10 -28.94 -9.09 10.64
C VAL A 10 -27.51 -9.04 11.18
N ARG A 11 -27.17 -7.99 11.93
CA ARG A 11 -25.84 -7.84 12.57
C ARG A 11 -25.99 -7.34 14.00
N MET A 12 -25.03 -7.68 14.85
CA MET A 12 -24.89 -7.05 16.16
C MET A 12 -24.22 -5.69 16.00
N CYS A 13 -24.78 -4.64 16.60
CA CYS A 13 -24.17 -3.32 16.62
C CYS A 13 -22.89 -3.33 17.46
N ALA A 14 -21.77 -2.88 16.90
CA ALA A 14 -20.48 -2.85 17.59
C ALA A 14 -20.44 -1.90 18.80
N ARG A 15 -21.35 -0.89 18.86
CA ARG A 15 -21.43 0.07 19.97
C ARG A 15 -22.35 -0.39 21.10
N CYS A 16 -23.63 -0.57 20.80
CA CYS A 16 -24.65 -0.87 21.83
C CYS A 16 -24.91 -2.38 21.99
N GLN A 17 -24.27 -3.24 21.19
CA GLN A 17 -24.35 -4.70 21.25
C GLN A 17 -25.76 -5.28 21.02
N ARG A 18 -26.73 -4.46 20.58
CA ARG A 18 -28.05 -4.91 20.16
C ARG A 18 -28.03 -5.39 18.71
N THR A 19 -28.76 -6.46 18.43
CA THR A 19 -28.98 -6.95 17.07
C THR A 19 -29.85 -5.98 16.28
N THR A 20 -29.44 -5.63 15.06
CA THR A 20 -30.16 -4.75 14.13
C THR A 20 -30.44 -5.48 12.83
N GLU A 21 -31.61 -5.21 12.24
CA GLU A 21 -31.99 -5.62 10.89
C GLU A 21 -31.57 -4.61 9.82
N ASP A 22 -31.11 -3.42 10.26
CA ASP A 22 -30.62 -2.34 9.41
C ASP A 22 -29.18 -1.98 9.82
N PRO A 23 -28.19 -2.80 9.43
CA PRO A 23 -26.80 -2.57 9.80
C PRO A 23 -26.13 -1.54 8.88
N VAL A 24 -25.58 -0.49 9.48
CA VAL A 24 -24.77 0.52 8.80
C VAL A 24 -23.29 0.13 8.90
N LEU A 25 -22.58 0.07 7.77
CA LEU A 25 -21.12 -0.12 7.75
C LEU A 25 -20.45 1.15 8.29
N VAL A 26 -19.66 1.02 9.36
CA VAL A 26 -18.99 2.15 10.00
C VAL A 26 -17.47 2.08 9.93
N HIS A 27 -16.91 0.89 9.70
CA HIS A 27 -15.47 0.73 9.53
C HIS A 27 -15.13 -0.56 8.79
N GLU A 28 -14.02 -0.54 8.06
CA GLU A 28 -13.42 -1.71 7.43
C GLU A 28 -12.04 -1.93 8.05
N VAL A 29 -11.84 -3.09 8.67
CA VAL A 29 -10.57 -3.44 9.30
C VAL A 29 -9.71 -4.18 8.27
N HIS A 30 -8.61 -3.56 7.86
CA HIS A 30 -7.58 -4.21 7.06
C HIS A 30 -6.57 -4.91 7.96
N ALA A 31 -6.20 -6.15 7.64
CA ALA A 31 -5.22 -6.92 8.39
C ALA A 31 -3.94 -7.11 7.57
N ALA A 32 -2.78 -7.03 8.23
CA ALA A 32 -1.49 -7.35 7.59
C ALA A 32 -1.34 -8.86 7.34
N THR A 33 -2.04 -9.69 8.13
CA THR A 33 -2.07 -11.14 8.02
C THR A 33 -3.48 -11.65 8.26
N GLY A 34 -4.07 -12.35 7.30
CA GLY A 34 -5.46 -12.84 7.34
C GLY A 34 -6.47 -11.91 6.66
N PRO A 35 -7.75 -12.32 6.56
CA PRO A 35 -8.77 -11.48 5.93
C PRO A 35 -9.12 -10.29 6.82
N GLY A 36 -9.32 -9.14 6.19
CA GLY A 36 -9.99 -8.01 6.83
C GLY A 36 -11.44 -8.34 7.19
N PHE A 37 -12.07 -7.49 8.00
CA PHE A 37 -13.47 -7.65 8.36
C PHE A 37 -14.20 -6.31 8.49
N ASN A 38 -15.52 -6.35 8.27
CA ASN A 38 -16.39 -5.18 8.28
C ASN A 38 -17.05 -5.00 9.65
N VAL A 39 -17.07 -3.76 10.14
CA VAL A 39 -17.67 -3.38 11.42
C VAL A 39 -18.99 -2.64 11.15
N TYR A 40 -20.06 -3.10 11.80
CA TYR A 40 -21.40 -2.56 11.62
C TYR A 40 -21.94 -1.92 12.92
N ALA A 41 -22.76 -0.89 12.77
CA ALA A 41 -23.53 -0.27 13.84
C ALA A 41 -25.03 -0.21 13.49
N CYS A 42 -25.90 -0.03 14.48
CA CYS A 42 -27.29 0.34 14.22
C CYS A 42 -27.37 1.83 13.80
N PRO A 43 -28.45 2.26 13.12
CA PRO A 43 -28.58 3.62 12.61
C PRO A 43 -28.42 4.69 13.71
N GLU A 44 -29.01 4.45 14.88
CA GLU A 44 -28.89 5.34 16.06
C GLU A 44 -27.45 5.53 16.53
N CYS A 45 -26.56 4.56 16.27
CA CYS A 45 -25.19 4.58 16.74
C CYS A 45 -24.18 4.98 15.66
N ALA A 46 -24.60 5.05 14.39
CA ALA A 46 -23.70 5.23 13.25
C ALA A 46 -22.98 6.59 13.29
N ASP A 47 -23.71 7.67 13.63
CA ASP A 47 -23.19 9.04 13.67
C ASP A 47 -22.10 9.27 14.73
N HIS A 48 -21.89 8.31 15.61
CA HIS A 48 -20.80 8.37 16.59
C HIS A 48 -19.46 7.85 16.08
N TYR A 49 -19.44 7.24 14.89
CA TYR A 49 -18.21 6.81 14.24
C TYR A 49 -17.70 7.92 13.31
N PRO A 50 -16.37 8.08 13.18
CA PRO A 50 -15.82 9.00 12.20
C PRO A 50 -16.24 8.55 10.78
N PRO A 51 -16.35 9.49 9.81
CA PRO A 51 -16.63 9.13 8.43
C PRO A 51 -15.61 8.12 7.89
N LEU A 52 -16.10 7.13 7.14
CA LEU A 52 -15.24 6.22 6.37
C LEU A 52 -14.39 7.05 5.41
N THR A 53 -13.12 7.21 5.74
CA THR A 53 -12.15 7.91 4.90
C THR A 53 -11.51 6.89 3.99
N ASP A 54 -11.43 7.20 2.69
CA ASP A 54 -10.80 6.31 1.73
C ASP A 54 -9.28 6.17 2.04
N PRO A 55 -8.74 4.94 2.12
CA PRO A 55 -7.32 4.74 2.39
C PRO A 55 -6.39 5.37 1.35
N LEU A 56 -6.81 5.53 0.08
CA LEU A 56 -5.98 6.20 -0.93
C LEU A 56 -5.89 7.70 -0.66
N GLU A 57 -7.00 8.35 -0.29
CA GLU A 57 -6.99 9.75 0.15
C GLU A 57 -6.04 9.97 1.35
N LEU A 58 -6.00 9.04 2.31
CA LEU A 58 -5.05 9.13 3.43
C LEU A 58 -3.58 9.04 2.99
N LEU A 59 -3.27 8.21 1.98
CA LEU A 59 -1.91 8.10 1.43
C LEU A 59 -1.50 9.38 0.68
N GLU A 60 -2.43 10.00 -0.05
CA GLU A 60 -2.20 11.25 -0.76
C GLU A 60 -1.97 12.44 0.18
N LEU A 61 -2.67 12.46 1.32
CA LEU A 61 -2.51 13.47 2.37
C LEU A 61 -1.25 13.31 3.22
N THR A 62 -0.57 12.16 3.14
CA THR A 62 0.76 11.99 3.73
C THR A 62 1.83 12.40 2.72
N PRO A 63 2.43 13.60 2.83
CA PRO A 63 3.63 13.89 2.05
C PRO A 63 4.75 12.98 2.54
N ARG A 64 4.95 11.84 1.86
CA ARG A 64 6.13 11.00 2.01
C ARG A 64 7.33 11.73 1.40
N ARG A 65 7.74 12.84 2.02
CA ARG A 65 9.06 13.45 1.81
C ARG A 65 10.08 12.60 2.55
N SER A 66 10.19 11.32 2.18
CA SER A 66 11.22 10.44 2.68
C SER A 66 12.51 10.86 2.02
N ARG A 67 13.37 11.49 2.83
CA ARG A 67 14.71 11.88 2.42
C ARG A 67 15.56 10.62 2.44
N MET A 68 15.77 10.00 1.27
CA MET A 68 16.57 8.78 1.18
C MET A 68 18.01 9.14 0.82
N THR A 69 18.96 8.51 1.52
CA THR A 69 20.40 8.60 1.22
C THR A 69 20.83 7.27 0.62
N ILE A 70 21.26 7.29 -0.64
CA ILE A 70 21.89 6.14 -1.30
C ILE A 70 23.41 6.37 -1.27
N ARG A 71 24.18 5.34 -0.91
CA ARG A 71 25.64 5.32 -1.10
C ARG A 71 25.98 4.43 -2.28
N VAL A 72 26.82 4.94 -3.19
CA VAL A 72 27.17 4.24 -4.43
C VAL A 72 28.64 3.87 -4.40
N TYR A 73 28.90 2.57 -4.41
CA TYR A 73 30.25 2.01 -4.44
C TYR A 73 30.54 1.36 -5.79
N LYS A 74 31.79 1.44 -6.22
CA LYS A 74 32.33 0.54 -7.25
C LYS A 74 33.06 -0.60 -6.55
N VAL A 75 32.73 -1.84 -6.88
CA VAL A 75 33.31 -3.04 -6.25
C VAL A 75 34.02 -3.93 -7.26
N THR A 76 35.00 -4.70 -6.80
CA THR A 76 35.62 -5.80 -7.57
C THR A 76 34.71 -7.04 -7.59
N ALA A 77 35.10 -8.06 -8.36
CA ALA A 77 34.38 -9.34 -8.41
C ALA A 77 34.38 -10.06 -7.05
N GLU A 78 35.39 -9.82 -6.22
CA GLU A 78 35.56 -10.36 -4.87
C GLU A 78 34.82 -9.51 -3.81
N GLY A 79 34.14 -8.44 -4.23
CA GLY A 79 33.38 -7.55 -3.36
C GLY A 79 34.19 -6.43 -2.69
N ALA A 80 35.46 -6.24 -3.05
CA ALA A 80 36.26 -5.16 -2.48
C ALA A 80 35.86 -3.79 -3.07
N VAL A 81 35.62 -2.80 -2.23
CA VAL A 81 35.28 -1.43 -2.67
C VAL A 81 36.53 -0.74 -3.23
N THR A 82 36.42 -0.25 -4.46
CA THR A 82 37.50 0.45 -5.19
C THR A 82 37.26 1.94 -5.33
N GLU A 83 36.00 2.38 -5.19
CA GLU A 83 35.60 3.77 -5.30
C GLU A 83 34.31 3.97 -4.49
N ASP A 84 34.27 5.00 -3.65
CA ASP A 84 33.04 5.48 -3.00
C ASP A 84 32.67 6.82 -3.64
N ARG A 85 31.50 6.89 -4.28
CA ARG A 85 31.01 8.11 -4.93
C ARG A 85 30.23 9.02 -3.98
N GLY A 86 30.20 8.70 -2.70
CA GLY A 86 29.60 9.50 -1.64
C GLY A 86 28.09 9.33 -1.51
N GLU A 87 27.49 10.18 -0.67
CA GLU A 87 26.06 10.22 -0.38
C GLU A 87 25.29 10.93 -1.50
N VAL A 88 24.38 10.21 -2.15
CA VAL A 88 23.39 10.76 -3.07
C VAL A 88 22.08 10.92 -2.32
N ARG A 89 21.65 12.17 -2.18
CA ARG A 89 20.35 12.52 -1.57
C ARG A 89 19.27 12.54 -2.63
N THR A 90 18.32 11.62 -2.54
CA THR A 90 17.17 11.59 -3.45
C THR A 90 15.89 11.99 -2.73
N TRP A 91 15.08 12.81 -3.40
CA TRP A 91 13.72 13.10 -3.00
C TRP A 91 12.81 12.12 -3.75
N THR A 92 12.24 11.14 -3.05
CA THR A 92 11.23 10.26 -3.64
C THR A 92 9.89 11.01 -3.63
N GLY A 93 9.34 11.38 -4.79
CA GLY A 93 7.99 11.94 -4.84
C GLY A 93 7.58 12.85 -5.99
N SER A 94 8.37 13.04 -7.05
CA SER A 94 7.86 13.77 -8.22
C SER A 94 8.42 13.19 -9.50
N ARG A 95 7.50 12.64 -10.31
CA ARG A 95 7.68 12.05 -11.64
C ARG A 95 8.13 10.57 -11.64
N ILE A 96 7.14 9.68 -11.74
CA ILE A 96 7.37 8.32 -12.26
C ILE A 96 7.48 8.49 -13.78
N ASP A 97 8.67 8.79 -14.31
CA ASP A 97 8.94 8.44 -15.70
C ASP A 97 8.93 6.90 -15.76
N PRO A 98 8.27 6.27 -16.76
CA PRO A 98 8.15 4.82 -16.82
C PRO A 98 9.54 4.19 -16.85
N THR A 99 9.81 3.31 -15.89
CA THR A 99 11.07 2.57 -15.82
C THR A 99 11.25 1.80 -17.12
N PRO A 100 12.37 1.99 -17.87
CA PRO A 100 12.61 1.19 -19.07
C PRO A 100 12.64 -0.29 -18.68
N GLN A 101 11.75 -1.09 -19.26
CA GLN A 101 11.64 -2.53 -19.04
C GLN A 101 12.74 -3.28 -19.82
N THR A 102 14.00 -2.92 -19.60
CA THR A 102 15.13 -3.67 -20.14
C THR A 102 15.94 -4.19 -18.97
N ALA A 103 15.98 -5.52 -18.85
CA ALA A 103 16.79 -6.22 -17.86
C ALA A 103 18.25 -5.76 -17.98
N ALA A 104 18.75 -5.09 -16.93
CA ALA A 104 20.07 -4.49 -16.79
C ALA A 104 20.38 -3.30 -17.73
N PHE A 105 20.17 -2.09 -17.21
CA PHE A 105 20.88 -0.91 -17.69
C PHE A 105 22.00 -0.52 -16.70
N PRO A 106 23.24 -0.29 -17.16
CA PRO A 106 23.71 -0.56 -18.52
C PRO A 106 23.86 -2.08 -18.78
N PRO A 107 23.73 -2.56 -20.03
CA PRO A 107 23.86 -3.98 -20.33
C PRO A 107 25.26 -4.48 -20.01
N CYS A 108 25.37 -5.70 -19.44
CA CYS A 108 26.65 -6.31 -19.13
C CYS A 108 27.48 -6.55 -20.40
N MET A 109 28.68 -5.96 -20.46
CA MET A 109 29.61 -6.13 -21.59
C MET A 109 30.65 -7.23 -21.35
N CYS A 110 30.45 -8.13 -20.38
CA CYS A 110 31.40 -9.21 -20.12
C CYS A 110 31.37 -10.29 -21.22
N ALA A 111 32.43 -11.08 -21.34
CA ALA A 111 32.53 -12.12 -22.36
C ALA A 111 31.41 -13.17 -22.23
N GLY A 112 30.99 -13.50 -21.01
CA GLY A 112 29.91 -14.46 -20.75
C GLY A 112 28.52 -13.96 -21.19
N CYS A 113 28.24 -12.66 -21.05
CA CYS A 113 26.99 -12.06 -21.53
C CYS A 113 26.96 -11.91 -23.06
N ARG A 114 28.12 -11.84 -23.73
CA ARG A 114 28.21 -11.68 -25.19
C ARG A 114 28.03 -12.97 -25.98
N SER A 115 28.24 -14.14 -25.37
CA SER A 115 28.28 -15.43 -26.08
C SER A 115 26.94 -16.16 -26.16
N THR A 116 25.87 -15.62 -25.57
CA THR A 116 24.52 -16.15 -25.67
C THR A 116 23.67 -15.22 -26.55
N ARG A 117 23.80 -15.38 -27.86
CA ARG A 117 22.90 -14.80 -28.86
C ARG A 117 22.42 -15.90 -29.78
#